data_AF-A0A917TLT4-F1
#
_entry.id   AF-A0A917TLT4-F1
#
_cell.length_a   1.000
_cell.length_b   1.000
_cell.length_c   1.000
_cell.angle_alpha   90.00
_cell.angle_beta   90.00
_cell.angle_gamma   90.00
#
_symmetry.space_group_name_H-M   'P 1'
#
loop_
_entity.id
_entity.type
_entity.pdbx_description
1 polymer ?
#
loop_
_entity_poly.entity_id
_entity_poly.type
_entity_poly.pdbx_seq_one_letter_code
_entity_poly.pdbx_strand_id
1 'polypeptide(L)' 'MKINNERLWKRIHELGSIGQDPEGSLTRLVFTNEERQAKQLVKFQVLRPF' A
#
# COMPACT_ATOMS: atom_id res chain seq x y z
N MET A 1 -4.66 -5.91 22.23
CA MET A 1 -4.47 -6.56 20.93
C MET A 1 -2.98 -6.52 20.58
N LYS A 2 -2.32 -7.66 20.36
CA LYS A 2 -0.93 -7.67 19.83
C LYS A 2 -1.01 -7.56 18.31
N ILE A 3 -0.47 -6.48 17.75
CA ILE A 3 -0.36 -6.29 16.30
C ILE A 3 0.87 -7.07 15.81
N ASN A 4 0.77 -7.73 14.66
CA ASN A 4 1.94 -8.28 13.97
C ASN A 4 2.67 -7.13 13.25
N ASN A 5 3.76 -6.67 13.86
CA ASN A 5 4.53 -5.51 13.40
C ASN A 5 5.21 -5.75 12.05
N GLU A 6 5.76 -6.95 11.83
CA GLU A 6 6.42 -7.30 10.56
C GLU A 6 5.45 -7.27 9.39
N ARG A 7 4.26 -7.86 9.59
CA ARG A 7 3.19 -7.84 8.58
C ARG A 7 2.74 -6.41 8.29
N LEU A 8 2.59 -5.58 9.32
CA LEU A 8 2.20 -4.19 9.16
C LEU A 8 3.27 -3.42 8.37
N TRP A 9 4.53 -3.52 8.78
CA TRP A 9 5.66 -2.86 8.14
C TRP A 9 5.79 -3.24 6.67
N LYS A 10 5.72 -4.55 6.37
CA LYS A 10 5.72 -5.06 5.00
C LYS A 10 4.59 -4.46 4.15
N ARG A 11 3.36 -4.43 4.67
CA ARG A 11 2.20 -3.88 3.93
C ARG A 11 2.30 -2.37 3.71
N ILE A 12 2.86 -1.62 4.66
CA ILE A 12 3.11 -0.17 4.49
C ILE A 12 4.11 0.05 3.34
N HIS A 13 5.20 -0.71 3.30
CA HIS A 13 6.19 -0.59 2.22
C HIS A 13 5.65 -1.04 0.87
N GLU A 14 4.90 -2.15 0.81
CA GLU A 14 4.24 -2.59 -0.43
C GLU A 14 3.25 -1.56 -0.96
N LEU A 15 2.52 -0.86 -0.09
CA LEU A 15 1.61 0.20 -0.50
C LEU A 15 2.34 1.49 -0.90
N GLY A 16 3.47 1.77 -0.25
CA GLY A 16 4.30 2.95 -0.47
C GLY A 16 5.04 2.91 -1.81
N SER A 17 5.30 1.75 -2.39
CA SER A 17 5.94 1.64 -3.71
C SER A 17 5.05 2.12 -4.86
N ILE A 18 3.73 2.22 -4.66
CA ILE A 18 2.78 2.67 -5.67
C ILE A 18 2.68 4.20 -5.64
N GLY A 19 3.29 4.85 -6.62
CA GLY A 19 3.41 6.31 -6.71
C GLY A 19 4.67 6.87 -6.03
N GLN A 20 5.63 6.01 -5.73
CA GLN A 20 6.94 6.42 -5.24
C GLN A 20 7.76 7.09 -6.35
N ASP A 21 8.41 8.19 -6.03
CA ASP A 21 9.38 8.84 -6.92
C ASP A 21 10.82 8.31 -6.67
N PRO A 22 11.78 8.61 -7.57
CA PRO A 22 13.17 8.16 -7.39
C PRO A 22 13.87 8.71 -6.14
N GLU A 23 13.38 9.80 -5.55
CA GLU A 23 13.96 10.45 -4.37
C GLU A 23 13.37 9.89 -3.06
N GLY A 24 12.31 9.07 -3.16
CA GLY A 24 11.67 8.38 -2.05
C GLY A 24 10.42 9.06 -1.52
N SER A 25 9.96 10.16 -2.11
CA SER A 25 8.65 10.73 -1.80
C SER A 25 7.53 9.96 -2.50
N LEU A 26 6.29 10.23 -2.12
CA LEU A 26 5.11 9.56 -2.69
C LEU A 26 4.10 10.60 -3.16
N THR A 27 3.71 10.51 -4.42
CA THR A 27 2.57 11.26 -4.98
C THR A 27 1.57 10.30 -5.59
N ARG A 28 0.33 10.32 -5.08
CA ARG A 28 -0.77 9.49 -5.58
C ARG A 28 -2.05 10.30 -5.63
N LEU A 29 -2.24 11.01 -6.74
CA LEU A 29 -3.39 11.88 -6.97
C LEU A 29 -4.67 11.07 -7.21
N VAL A 30 -5.82 11.68 -6.94
CA VAL A 30 -7.12 11.03 -7.15
C VAL A 30 -7.36 10.74 -8.63
N PHE A 31 -8.05 9.64 -8.91
CA PHE A 31 -8.40 9.19 -10.27
C PHE A 31 -7.22 8.85 -11.19
N THR A 32 -6.02 8.67 -10.66
CA THR A 32 -4.87 8.16 -11.42
C THR A 32 -4.77 6.63 -11.37
N ASN A 33 -3.88 6.06 -12.19
CA ASN A 33 -3.63 4.62 -12.21
C ASN A 33 -3.01 4.14 -10.90
N GLU A 34 -2.14 4.93 -10.30
CA GLU A 34 -1.47 4.65 -9.03
C GLU A 34 -2.51 4.57 -7.90
N GLU A 35 -3.49 5.48 -7.87
CA GLU A 35 -4.59 5.43 -6.90
C GLU A 35 -5.42 4.14 -7.06
N ARG A 36 -5.77 3.77 -8.30
CA ARG A 36 -6.50 2.53 -8.58
C ARG A 36 -5.74 1.31 -8.11
N GLN A 37 -4.44 1.22 -8.39
CA GLN A 37 -3.58 0.10 -7.99
C GLN A 37 -3.47 0.00 -6.46
N ALA A 38 -3.27 1.13 -5.77
CA ALA A 38 -3.21 1.17 -4.32
C ALA A 38 -4.51 0.69 -3.66
N LYS A 39 -5.66 1.13 -4.18
CA LYS A 39 -6.98 0.67 -3.69
C LYS A 39 -7.18 -0.83 -3.94
N GLN A 40 -6.76 -1.33 -5.09
CA GLN A 40 -6.82 -2.77 -5.40
C GLN A 40 -5.95 -3.61 -4.46
N LEU A 41 -4.72 -3.16 -4.17
CA LEU A 41 -3.82 -3.83 -3.24
C LEU A 41 -4.42 -3.90 -1.83
N VAL A 42 -4.92 -2.77 -1.29
CA VAL A 42 -5.54 -2.74 0.04
C VAL A 42 -6.78 -3.63 0.08
N LYS A 43 -7.64 -3.57 -0.95
CA LYS A 43 -8.82 -4.44 -1.06
C LYS A 43 -8.42 -5.92 -1.00
N PHE A 44 -7.40 -6.31 -1.76
CA PHE A 44 -6.88 -7.68 -1.75
C PHE A 44 -6.33 -8.09 -0.37
N GLN A 45 -5.57 -7.22 0.29
CA GLN A 45 -5.01 -7.48 1.63
C GLN A 45 -6.06 -7.62 2.73
N VAL A 46 -7.23 -7.00 2.55
CA VAL A 46 -8.40 -7.13 3.44
C VAL A 46 -9.18 -8.41 3.17
N LEU A 47 -9.31 -8.81 1.91
CA LEU A 47 -10.11 -9.97 1.50
C LEU A 47 -9.38 -11.32 1.66
N ARG A 48 -8.07 -11.32 1.93
CA ARG A 48 -7.32 -12.55 2.25
C ARG A 48 -7.32 -12.84 3.75
N PRO A 49 -7.83 -14.02 4.20
CA PRO A 49 -7.61 -14.48 5.56
C PRO A 49 -6.11 -14.77 5.81
N PHE A 50 -5.69 -14.58 7.07
CA PHE A 50 -4.30 -14.65 7.53
C PHE A 50 -3.76 -16.07 7.65
#